data_AF-A0A562XI82-F1
#
_entry.id   AF-A0A562XI82-F1
#
_cell.length_a   1.000
_cell.length_b   1.000
_cell.length_c   1.000
_cell.angle_alpha   90.00
_cell.angle_beta   90.00
_cell.angle_gamma   90.00
#
_symmetry.space_group_name_H-M   'P 1'
#
loop_
_entity.id
_entity.type
_entity.pdbx_description
1 polymer ?
#
loop_
_entity_poly.entity_id
_entity_poly.type
_entity_poly.pdbx_seq_one_letter_code
_entity_poly.pdbx_strand_id
1 'polypeptide(L)'
;MRKMVGHFIYFNEADARVLTRIAKSRNESKSAIVRKLIHIEKYMKTLEQIEINNNILADFLQEFKHLGKNLNQIAYHLNAHIIKKNEAKSDLEKNMQDFAQAIEKLDKKISKLEIKIIEKTRTPSSNEIKGE
;
A
#
# COMPACT_ATOMS: atom_id res chain seq x y z
N MET A 1 31.06 5.72 -19.48
CA MET A 1 29.98 6.66 -19.91
C MET A 1 28.90 5.86 -20.63
N ARG A 2 27.61 6.11 -20.37
CA ARG A 2 26.52 5.49 -21.17
C ARG A 2 26.56 6.06 -22.58
N LYS A 3 26.44 5.21 -23.61
CA LYS A 3 26.36 5.63 -25.02
C LYS A 3 25.11 6.49 -25.20
N MET A 4 25.28 7.75 -25.61
CA MET A 4 24.16 8.63 -25.93
C MET A 4 23.78 8.46 -27.40
N VAL A 5 22.49 8.21 -27.66
CA VAL A 5 21.93 8.14 -29.01
C VAL A 5 20.93 9.27 -29.16
N GLY A 6 21.04 10.05 -30.24
CA GLY A 6 20.10 11.11 -30.57
C GLY A 6 18.83 10.53 -31.17
N HIS A 7 17.66 10.96 -30.69
CA HIS A 7 16.36 10.59 -31.23
C HIS A 7 15.56 11.85 -31.53
N PHE A 8 14.85 11.84 -32.66
CA PHE A 8 13.96 12.94 -33.05
C PHE A 8 12.53 12.60 -32.66
N ILE A 9 11.84 13.55 -32.04
CA ILE A 9 10.43 13.44 -31.67
C ILE A 9 9.71 14.60 -32.33
N TYR A 10 8.73 14.28 -33.16
CA TYR A 10 7.93 15.28 -33.86
C TYR A 10 6.81 15.78 -32.97
N PHE A 11 6.66 17.10 -32.90
CA PHE A 11 5.57 17.79 -32.22
C PHE A 11 4.84 18.66 -33.24
N ASN A 12 3.52 18.80 -33.12
CA ASN A 12 2.82 19.88 -33.81
C ASN A 12 3.19 21.23 -33.16
N GLU A 13 2.82 22.33 -33.81
CA GLU A 13 3.17 23.66 -33.30
C GLU A 13 2.59 23.97 -31.92
N ALA A 14 1.37 23.50 -31.63
CA ALA A 14 0.73 23.73 -30.35
C ALA A 14 1.51 23.04 -29.23
N ASP A 15 1.88 21.79 -29.42
CA ASP A 15 2.64 20.99 -28.47
C ASP A 15 4.06 21.54 -28.29
N ALA A 16 4.70 21.99 -29.37
CA ALA A 16 6.01 22.62 -29.31
C ALA A 16 6.00 23.93 -28.50
N ARG A 17 4.94 24.73 -28.63
CA ARG A 17 4.72 25.93 -27.79
C ARG A 17 4.56 25.56 -26.32
N VAL A 18 3.77 24.54 -26.02
CA VAL A 18 3.56 24.02 -24.66
C VAL A 18 4.87 23.52 -24.04
N LEU A 19 5.62 22.66 -24.74
CA LEU A 19 6.89 22.13 -24.27
C LEU A 19 7.92 23.25 -24.02
N THR A 20 7.95 24.26 -24.89
CA THR A 20 8.84 25.42 -24.72
C THR A 20 8.47 26.25 -23.48
N ARG A 21 7.18 26.45 -23.23
CA ARG A 21 6.70 27.13 -22.02
C ARG A 21 7.08 26.34 -20.75
N ILE A 22 6.89 25.03 -20.75
CA ILE A 22 7.25 24.17 -19.61
C ILE A 22 8.75 24.22 -19.36
N ALA A 23 9.58 24.08 -20.41
CA ALA A 23 11.04 24.18 -20.34
C ALA A 23 11.51 25.48 -19.68
N LYS A 24 10.95 26.61 -20.10
CA LYS A 24 11.23 27.92 -19.50
C LYS A 24 10.81 27.97 -18.03
N SER A 25 9.58 27.55 -17.71
CA SER A 25 9.06 27.63 -16.33
C SER A 25 9.84 26.80 -15.33
N ARG A 26 10.41 25.67 -15.77
CA ARG A 26 11.16 24.73 -14.92
C ARG A 26 12.67 24.93 -14.98
N ASN A 27 13.16 25.87 -15.79
CA ASN A 27 14.58 26.05 -16.09
C ASN A 27 15.28 24.74 -16.51
N GLU A 28 14.64 23.99 -17.41
CA GLU A 28 15.10 22.67 -17.86
C GLU A 28 15.13 22.58 -19.39
N SER A 29 16.00 21.73 -19.94
CA SER A 29 15.99 21.47 -21.37
C SER A 29 14.74 20.67 -21.78
N LYS A 30 14.26 20.90 -23.00
CA LYS A 30 13.12 20.15 -23.58
C LYS A 30 13.35 18.65 -23.52
N SER A 31 14.58 18.20 -23.83
CA SER A 31 14.97 16.79 -23.77
C SER A 31 14.96 16.23 -22.34
N ALA A 32 15.31 17.04 -21.32
CA ALA A 32 15.21 16.62 -19.93
C ALA A 32 13.74 16.40 -19.51
N ILE A 33 12.85 17.30 -19.93
CA ILE A 33 11.40 17.16 -19.68
C ILE A 33 10.85 15.90 -20.34
N VAL A 34 11.13 15.68 -21.63
CA VAL A 34 10.67 14.49 -22.34
C VAL A 34 11.22 13.21 -21.71
N ARG A 35 12.49 13.21 -21.29
CA ARG A 35 13.08 12.06 -20.60
C ARG A 35 12.41 11.78 -19.26
N LYS A 36 12.08 12.83 -18.49
CA LYS A 36 11.31 12.68 -17.25
C LYS A 36 9.92 12.10 -17.52
N LEU A 37 9.25 12.52 -18.60
CA LEU A 37 7.97 11.96 -19.02
C LEU A 37 8.09 10.45 -19.31
N ILE A 38 9.12 10.04 -20.06
CA ILE A 38 9.40 8.61 -20.31
C ILE A 38 9.71 7.88 -19.01
N HIS A 39 10.41 8.50 -18.06
CA HIS A 39 10.65 7.90 -16.75
C HIS A 39 9.36 7.74 -15.93
N ILE A 40 8.35 8.61 -16.10
CA ILE A 40 7.05 8.47 -15.45
C ILE A 40 6.33 7.19 -15.89
N GLU A 41 6.50 6.74 -17.14
CA GLU A 41 5.99 5.43 -17.60
C GLU A 41 6.45 4.29 -16.68
N LYS A 42 7.71 4.32 -16.24
CA LYS A 42 8.26 3.30 -15.32
C LYS A 42 7.56 3.30 -13.97
N TYR A 43 7.00 4.43 -13.56
CA TYR A 43 6.27 4.58 -12.30
C TYR A 43 4.77 4.37 -12.46
N MET A 44 4.23 4.20 -13.68
CA MET A 44 2.80 3.95 -13.87
C MET A 44 2.33 2.67 -13.15
N LYS A 45 3.09 1.59 -13.27
CA LYS A 45 2.80 0.34 -12.52
C LYS A 45 2.84 0.55 -11.01
N THR A 46 3.73 1.41 -10.54
CA THR A 46 3.80 1.77 -9.11
C THR A 46 2.58 2.59 -8.69
N LEU A 47 2.12 3.52 -9.54
CA LEU A 47 0.90 4.30 -9.32
C LEU A 47 -0.34 3.41 -9.28
N GLU A 48 -0.49 2.48 -10.22
CA GLU A 48 -1.57 1.48 -10.22
C GLU A 48 -1.56 0.67 -8.91
N GLN A 49 -0.39 0.23 -8.47
CA GLN A 49 -0.27 -0.51 -7.21
C GLN A 49 -0.63 0.34 -5.98
N ILE A 50 -0.27 1.63 -5.97
CA ILE A 50 -0.65 2.57 -4.91
C ILE A 50 -2.18 2.74 -4.88
N GLU A 51 -2.81 2.86 -6.05
CA GLU A 51 -4.27 3.02 -6.16
C GLU A 51 -5.02 1.77 -5.64
N ILE A 52 -4.56 0.57 -6.01
CA ILE A 52 -5.08 -0.69 -5.46
C ILE A 52 -4.95 -0.72 -3.94
N ASN A 53 -3.78 -0.35 -3.41
CA ASN A 53 -3.54 -0.35 -1.97
C ASN A 53 -4.43 0.65 -1.23
N ASN A 54 -4.67 1.82 -1.82
CA ASN A 54 -5.58 2.82 -1.25
C ASN A 54 -7.02 2.33 -1.17
N ASN A 55 -7.49 1.60 -2.19
CA ASN A 55 -8.82 0.99 -2.17
C ASN A 55 -8.94 -0.04 -1.04
N ILE A 56 -7.94 -0.92 -0.89
CA ILE A 56 -7.89 -1.89 0.22
C ILE A 56 -7.93 -1.18 1.58
N LEU A 57 -7.19 -0.08 1.72
CA LEU A 57 -7.17 0.71 2.96
C LEU A 57 -8.54 1.35 3.25
N ALA A 58 -9.24 1.83 2.23
CA ALA A 58 -10.58 2.39 2.37
C ALA A 58 -11.58 1.33 2.86
N ASP A 59 -11.53 0.12 2.29
CA ASP A 59 -12.35 -1.01 2.73
C ASP A 59 -12.05 -1.38 4.19
N PHE A 60 -10.77 -1.41 4.55
CA PHE A 60 -10.34 -1.68 5.93
C PHE A 60 -10.84 -0.61 6.92
N LEU A 61 -10.80 0.67 6.54
CA LEU A 61 -11.35 1.76 7.36
C LEU A 61 -12.87 1.63 7.56
N GLN A 62 -13.59 1.15 6.54
CA GLN A 62 -15.01 0.88 6.66
C GLN A 62 -15.29 -0.25 7.66
N GLU A 63 -14.53 -1.34 7.59
CA GLU A 63 -14.63 -2.43 8.57
C GLU A 63 -14.27 -1.96 9.99
N PHE A 64 -13.24 -1.11 10.14
CA PHE A 64 -12.91 -0.48 11.42
C PHE A 64 -14.06 0.36 11.98
N LYS A 65 -14.75 1.11 11.12
CA LYS A 65 -15.95 1.86 11.50
C LYS A 65 -17.08 0.94 11.97
N HIS A 66 -17.27 -0.21 11.32
CA HIS A 66 -18.25 -1.21 11.76
C HIS A 66 -17.88 -1.80 13.13
N LEU A 67 -16.62 -2.18 13.33
CA LEU A 67 -16.11 -2.64 14.62
C LEU A 67 -16.29 -1.58 15.72
N GLY A 68 -15.96 -0.32 15.44
CA GLY A 68 -16.14 0.79 16.37
C GLY A 68 -17.61 1.01 16.76
N LYS A 69 -18.55 0.89 15.81
CA LYS A 69 -19.99 0.94 16.10
C LYS A 69 -20.43 -0.21 17.00
N ASN A 70 -19.97 -1.43 16.72
CA ASN A 70 -20.31 -2.60 17.51
C ASN A 70 -19.76 -2.50 18.95
N LEU A 71 -18.51 -2.04 19.10
CA LEU A 71 -17.91 -1.77 20.41
C LEU A 71 -18.68 -0.70 21.18
N ASN A 72 -19.11 0.38 20.50
CA ASN A 72 -19.91 1.42 21.12
C ASN A 72 -21.29 0.90 21.57
N GLN A 73 -21.91 0.02 20.78
CA GLN A 73 -23.15 -0.64 21.17
C GLN A 73 -22.96 -1.57 22.37
N ILE A 74 -21.89 -2.37 22.40
CA ILE A 74 -21.55 -3.19 23.56
C ILE A 74 -21.37 -2.30 24.80
N ALA A 75 -20.58 -1.22 24.69
CA ALA A 75 -20.39 -0.27 25.80
C ALA A 75 -21.70 0.37 26.28
N TYR A 76 -22.59 0.74 25.35
CA TYR A 76 -23.92 1.26 25.67
C TYR A 76 -24.78 0.22 26.41
N HIS A 77 -24.83 -1.02 25.91
CA HIS A 77 -25.56 -2.10 26.58
C HIS A 77 -24.98 -2.45 27.94
N LEU A 78 -23.66 -2.41 28.10
CA LEU A 78 -23.01 -2.58 29.40
C LEU A 78 -23.37 -1.46 30.37
N ASN A 79 -23.29 -0.20 29.93
CA ASN A 79 -23.73 0.92 30.76
C ASN A 79 -25.23 0.83 31.13
N ALA A 80 -26.08 0.36 30.21
CA ALA A 80 -27.50 0.16 30.47
C ALA A 80 -27.80 -1.05 31.40
N HIS A 81 -27.00 -2.12 31.35
CA HIS A 81 -27.18 -3.34 32.16
C HIS A 81 -26.51 -3.31 33.54
N ILE A 82 -25.68 -2.30 33.85
CA ILE A 82 -25.11 -2.11 35.21
C ILE A 82 -26.19 -1.83 36.28
N ILE A 83 -27.44 -1.60 35.88
CA ILE A 83 -28.59 -1.46 36.80
C ILE A 83 -28.90 -2.77 37.57
N LYS A 84 -28.43 -3.95 37.10
CA LYS A 84 -28.45 -5.22 37.86
C LYS A 84 -27.09 -5.93 37.79
N LYS A 85 -26.17 -5.53 38.67
CA LYS A 85 -24.74 -5.88 38.72
C LYS A 85 -24.33 -7.35 38.55
N ASN A 86 -25.14 -8.33 38.98
CA ASN A 86 -24.70 -9.73 39.07
C ASN A 86 -24.92 -10.53 37.78
N GLU A 87 -25.97 -10.25 36.99
CA GLU A 87 -26.23 -10.96 35.72
C GLU A 87 -25.40 -10.38 34.56
N ALA A 88 -25.22 -9.06 34.54
CA ALA A 88 -24.45 -8.37 33.51
C ALA A 88 -22.96 -8.74 33.49
N LYS A 89 -22.40 -9.15 34.65
CA LYS A 89 -20.99 -9.56 34.76
C LYS A 89 -20.74 -10.89 34.07
N SER A 90 -21.65 -11.86 34.25
CA SER A 90 -21.56 -13.20 33.67
C SER A 90 -21.68 -13.18 32.14
N ASP A 91 -22.65 -12.43 31.62
CA ASP A 91 -22.87 -12.34 30.17
C ASP A 91 -21.77 -11.55 29.46
N LEU A 92 -21.23 -10.50 30.10
CA LEU A 92 -20.08 -9.78 29.56
C LEU A 92 -18.81 -10.64 29.53
N GLU A 93 -18.50 -11.36 30.62
CA GLU A 93 -17.33 -12.25 30.65
C GLU A 93 -17.41 -13.29 29.52
N LYS A 94 -18.59 -13.87 29.31
CA LYS A 94 -18.81 -14.84 28.23
C LYS A 94 -18.63 -14.21 26.84
N ASN A 95 -19.25 -13.05 26.61
CA ASN A 95 -19.12 -12.34 25.33
C ASN A 95 -17.69 -11.88 25.04
N MET A 96 -16.94 -11.48 26.06
CA MET A 96 -15.53 -11.10 25.91
C MET A 96 -14.62 -12.30 25.66
N GLN A 97 -14.90 -13.46 26.26
CA GLN A 97 -14.21 -14.70 25.94
C GLN A 97 -14.48 -15.15 24.49
N ASP A 98 -15.73 -15.08 24.03
CA ASP A 98 -16.09 -15.44 22.66
C ASP A 98 -15.42 -14.50 21.65
N PHE A 99 -15.35 -13.21 21.96
CA PHE A 99 -14.66 -12.22 21.15
C PHE A 99 -13.14 -12.46 21.09
N ALA A 100 -12.51 -12.77 22.23
CA ALA A 100 -11.09 -13.11 22.29
C ALA A 100 -10.76 -14.34 21.41
N GLN A 101 -11.61 -15.38 21.47
CA GLN A 101 -11.44 -16.57 20.62
C GLN A 101 -11.62 -16.26 19.13
N ALA A 102 -12.53 -15.36 18.77
CA ALA A 102 -12.74 -14.93 17.39
C ALA A 102 -11.50 -14.20 16.85
N ILE A 103 -10.90 -13.30 17.64
CA ILE A 103 -9.65 -12.63 17.28
C ILE A 103 -8.51 -13.64 17.12
N GLU A 104 -8.37 -14.59 18.05
CA GLU A 104 -7.29 -15.58 18.00
C GLU A 104 -7.39 -16.51 16.78
N LYS A 105 -8.61 -16.84 16.35
CA LYS A 105 -8.85 -17.59 15.11
C LYS A 105 -8.53 -16.76 13.88
N LEU A 106 -8.82 -15.46 13.90
CA LEU A 106 -8.52 -14.55 12.81
C LEU A 106 -7.01 -14.37 12.65
N ASP A 107 -6.30 -14.14 13.75
CA ASP A 107 -4.84 -13.99 13.80
C ASP A 107 -4.14 -15.22 13.21
N LYS A 108 -4.52 -16.43 13.64
CA LYS A 108 -4.01 -17.70 13.07
C LYS A 108 -4.28 -17.87 11.58
N LYS A 109 -5.37 -17.31 11.05
CA LYS A 109 -5.65 -17.32 9.59
C LYS A 109 -4.75 -16.32 8.86
N ILE A 110 -4.54 -15.14 9.43
CA ILE A 110 -3.67 -14.10 8.88
C ILE A 110 -2.21 -14.56 8.88
N SER A 111 -1.70 -15.16 9.97
CA SER A 111 -0.32 -15.67 10.03
C SER A 111 -0.04 -16.79 9.01
N LYS A 112 -1.06 -17.51 8.55
CA LYS A 112 -0.91 -18.50 7.47
C LYS A 112 -0.78 -17.86 6.08
N LEU A 113 -1.23 -16.63 5.93
CA LEU A 113 -1.17 -15.85 4.70
C LEU A 113 0.08 -14.96 4.65
N GLU A 114 0.81 -14.81 5.75
CA GLU A 114 2.08 -14.10 5.78
C GLU A 114 3.11 -14.81 4.89
N ILE A 115 3.52 -14.11 3.83
CA ILE A 115 4.60 -14.56 2.95
C ILE A 115 5.90 -14.48 3.75
N LYS A 116 6.44 -15.62 4.15
CA LYS A 116 7.79 -15.70 4.73
C LYS A 116 8.80 -15.26 3.68
N ILE A 117 9.26 -14.01 3.79
CA ILE A 117 10.37 -13.49 2.98
C ILE A 117 11.63 -14.21 3.47
N ILE A 118 12.04 -15.26 2.76
CA ILE A 118 13.36 -15.86 2.94
C ILE A 118 14.34 -14.88 2.31
N GLU A 119 15.23 -14.28 3.11
CA GLU A 119 16.38 -13.56 2.60
C GLU A 119 17.22 -14.53 1.76
N LYS A 120 17.07 -14.48 0.43
CA LYS A 120 18.03 -15.09 -0.49
C LYS A 120 19.29 -14.24 -0.45
N THR A 121 20.17 -14.49 0.52
CA THR A 121 21.58 -14.17 0.38
C THR A 121 22.10 -14.94 -0.83
N ARG A 122 22.27 -14.25 -1.95
CA ARG A 122 23.06 -14.78 -3.06
C ARG A 122 24.50 -14.88 -2.58
N THR A 123 24.93 -16.05 -2.15
CA THR A 123 26.36 -16.37 -2.13
C THR A 123 26.84 -16.33 -3.58
N PRO A 124 27.87 -15.54 -3.92
CA PRO A 124 28.45 -15.57 -5.26
C PRO A 124 28.98 -16.98 -5.53
N SER A 125 28.55 -17.58 -6.64
CA SER A 125 29.11 -18.84 -7.12
C SER A 125 30.58 -18.59 -7.51
N SER A 126 31.50 -19.18 -6.75
CA SER A 126 32.91 -19.26 -7.11
C SER A 126 33.07 -20.30 -8.22
N ASN A 127 32.76 -19.94 -9.46
CA ASN A 127 33.02 -20.79 -10.62
C ASN A 127 33.15 -20.00 -11.93
N GLU A 128 33.88 -18.88 -11.92
CA GLU A 128 34.42 -18.28 -13.14
C GLU A 128 35.83 -17.70 -12.87
N ILE A 129 36.80 -18.59 -12.70
CA ILE A 129 38.19 -18.29 -13.10
C ILE A 129 38.63 -19.47 -13.96
N LYS A 130 38.41 -19.35 -15.28
CA LYS A 130 39.25 -19.99 -16.29
C LYS A 130 39.82 -18.88 -17.14
N GLY A 131 41.09 -18.60 -16.93
CA GLY A 131 41.89 -17.65 -17.68
C GLY A 131 43.35 -18.06 -17.56
N GLU A 132 43.71 -19.10 -18.31
CA GLU A 132 44.98 -19.17 -19.05
C GLU A 132 44.61 -19.38 -20.52
#